data_AF-A0A3C2AEH2-F1
#
_entry.id   AF-A0A3C2AEH2-F1
#
_cell.length_a   1.000
_cell.length_b   1.000
_cell.length_c   1.000
_cell.angle_alpha   90.00
_cell.angle_beta   90.00
_cell.angle_gamma   90.00
#
_symmetry.space_group_name_H-M   'P 1'
#
loop_
_entity.id
_entity.type
_entity.pdbx_description
1 polymer ?
#
loop_
_entity_poly.entity_id
_entity_poly.type
_entity_poly.pdbx_seq_one_letter_code
_entity_poly.pdbx_strand_id
1 'polypeptide(L)'
;STVTLTIYFLLKSNTFKERRYSIAFGIAAGIGMLTRWNFLFFVFPALIYKIYMILKEVRSQKSGAPIQWMGRRSQIKNLAAASIISIIIFSPWYISNMGNILLNAGISIKDSAVIEGDPHGLNIENFIYYLKVINEQVSSPLYILFLIGFALYIQLPTPNSQLLTPNSRLSTPNSQLLFWWFIGSYIIVTAIANKDSRYSMHYLPAVAIFSTFWIKDIKSAIVKNGLSGIIIIFVLLQYISSLYGLRLLPAERISLGALNIILSQSNPPARENWRVDEIEKVILNENSFYNMKNMVRIIPDYPTFAKATFEYYKYFNKYDNIHFSWHTNFPEFTDYIVTKTRDVGPLFREKAHTLTKYIKDAPSEFTNIFRKFREFKLPDGSTATIYKRDIVPLSGVTAQDVIDMIREEMEKILSQFVKDHEGLEIQIIPYGDEETLRGRFKEITVFAKKAMVGDYKHKDAGMFVNDIKFIFHDITVNLYKLREGKVEVISLKEVVPSGMIYAEDLRKFLEKEAKGIKNINIHFNKNIIHLSADLNHYANLQMKFRPTVTPENNIGIKVDGLTMLSLPIPSFIMNILLNNVYVFKQDITPCRVVLNNITIENEYLRIN
;
A
#
# COMPACT_ATOMS: atom_id res chain seq x y z
N SER A 1 19.08 12.36 -3.09
CA SER A 1 18.77 11.16 -2.28
C SER A 1 18.98 11.49 -0.80
N THR A 2 17.95 11.34 0.03
CA THR A 2 18.02 11.61 1.48
C THR A 2 19.00 10.67 2.18
N VAL A 3 19.08 9.40 1.77
CA VAL A 3 20.04 8.42 2.32
C VAL A 3 21.49 8.91 2.13
N THR A 4 21.84 9.34 0.92
CA THR A 4 23.20 9.85 0.61
C THR A 4 23.56 11.05 1.47
N LEU A 5 22.61 11.99 1.64
CA LEU A 5 22.80 13.17 2.47
C LEU A 5 23.00 12.80 3.95
N THR A 6 22.20 11.86 4.47
CA THR A 6 22.33 11.34 5.83
C THR A 6 23.70 10.66 6.04
N ILE A 7 24.14 9.82 5.11
CA ILE A 7 25.47 9.18 5.19
C ILE A 7 26.60 10.22 5.10
N TYR A 8 26.45 11.25 4.26
CA TYR A 8 27.41 12.35 4.19
C TYR A 8 27.52 13.11 5.52
N PHE A 9 26.40 13.44 6.17
CA PHE A 9 26.45 14.07 7.49
C PHE A 9 26.96 13.13 8.57
N LEU A 10 26.66 11.84 8.49
CA LEU A 10 27.23 10.83 9.39
C LEU A 10 28.77 10.76 9.25
N LEU A 11 29.30 10.85 8.03
CA LEU A 11 30.74 10.97 7.76
C LEU A 11 31.32 12.25 8.34
N LYS A 12 30.72 13.40 8.02
CA LYS A 12 31.20 14.73 8.47
C LYS A 12 31.04 14.95 9.97
N SER A 13 30.15 14.21 10.63
CA SER A 13 30.02 14.22 12.10
C SER A 13 31.30 13.78 12.81
N ASN A 14 32.22 13.11 12.11
CA ASN A 14 33.43 12.52 12.66
C ASN A 14 33.11 11.64 13.88
N THR A 15 32.20 10.68 13.68
CA THR A 15 31.69 9.82 14.78
C THR A 15 31.06 10.67 15.89
N PHE A 16 30.18 11.60 15.49
CA PHE A 16 29.45 12.51 16.36
C PHE A 16 30.30 13.48 17.22
N LYS A 17 31.58 13.68 16.88
CA LYS A 17 32.42 14.71 17.52
C LYS A 17 32.02 16.13 17.09
N GLU A 18 31.64 16.30 15.83
CA GLU A 18 31.21 17.57 15.25
C GLU A 18 29.70 17.79 15.46
N ARG A 19 29.34 18.71 16.37
CA ARG A 19 27.94 18.97 16.73
C ARG A 19 27.10 19.43 15.54
N ARG A 20 27.61 20.35 14.71
CA ARG A 20 26.90 20.87 13.52
C ARG A 20 26.43 19.77 12.58
N TYR A 21 27.31 18.80 12.29
CA TYR A 21 27.03 17.71 11.38
C TYR A 21 26.23 16.59 12.04
N SER A 22 26.32 16.44 13.37
CA SER A 22 25.44 15.55 14.13
C SER A 22 23.99 16.03 14.09
N ILE A 23 23.77 17.33 14.25
CA ILE A 23 22.45 17.96 14.08
C ILE A 23 21.95 17.78 12.65
N ALA A 24 22.78 18.08 11.65
CA ALA A 24 22.41 17.90 10.25
C ALA A 24 22.07 16.43 9.91
N PHE A 25 22.80 15.47 10.50
CA PHE A 25 22.47 14.04 10.43
C PHE A 25 21.09 13.74 11.01
N GLY A 26 20.77 14.26 12.20
CA GLY A 26 19.46 14.10 12.83
C GLY A 26 18.32 14.65 11.98
N ILE A 27 18.49 15.84 11.40
CA ILE A 27 17.51 16.46 10.50
C ILE A 27 17.30 15.59 9.25
N ALA A 28 18.39 15.20 8.58
CA ALA A 28 18.32 14.38 7.37
C ALA A 28 17.72 12.99 7.65
N ALA A 29 18.02 12.38 8.81
CA ALA A 29 17.41 11.12 9.22
C ALA A 29 15.89 11.25 9.47
N GLY A 30 15.45 12.35 10.10
CA GLY A 30 14.03 12.63 10.32
C GLY A 30 13.26 12.80 9.00
N ILE A 31 13.80 13.60 8.07
CA ILE A 31 13.23 13.76 6.72
C ILE A 31 13.25 12.41 5.97
N GLY A 32 14.30 11.62 6.15
CA GLY A 32 14.42 10.28 5.55
C GLY A 32 13.30 9.35 5.97
N MET A 33 12.99 9.29 7.26
CA MET A 33 11.87 8.51 7.80
C MET A 33 10.51 8.97 7.24
N LEU A 34 10.32 10.28 7.06
CA LEU A 34 9.11 10.82 6.43
C LEU A 34 9.02 10.53 4.91
N THR A 35 10.14 10.19 4.26
CA THR A 35 10.16 9.86 2.83
C THR A 35 9.77 8.40 2.61
N ARG A 36 10.27 7.48 3.43
CA ARG A 36 9.99 6.05 3.31
C ARG A 36 10.18 5.35 4.64
N TRP A 37 9.23 4.52 5.05
CA TRP A 37 9.31 3.81 6.33
C TRP A 37 10.49 2.82 6.43
N ASN A 38 10.93 2.25 5.31
CA ASN A 38 12.12 1.41 5.23
C ASN A 38 13.45 2.20 5.23
N PHE A 39 13.41 3.53 5.31
CA PHE A 39 14.60 4.39 5.28
C PHE A 39 15.65 3.97 6.30
N LEU A 40 15.22 3.63 7.51
CA LEU A 40 16.15 3.25 8.59
C LEU A 40 17.06 2.12 8.15
N PHE A 41 16.53 1.09 7.48
CA PHE A 41 17.29 -0.07 7.01
C PHE A 41 18.43 0.31 6.06
N PHE A 42 18.31 1.42 5.32
CA PHE A 42 19.32 1.88 4.37
C PHE A 42 20.50 2.61 5.02
N VAL A 43 20.31 3.17 6.22
CA VAL A 43 21.34 3.92 6.97
C VAL A 43 21.88 3.11 8.15
N PHE A 44 21.08 2.16 8.64
CA PHE A 44 21.32 1.40 9.86
C PHE A 44 22.69 0.72 9.94
N PRO A 45 23.21 0.04 8.90
CA PRO A 45 24.53 -0.59 8.99
C PRO A 45 25.67 0.41 9.25
N ALA A 46 25.65 1.54 8.55
CA ALA A 46 26.64 2.60 8.71
C ALA A 46 26.52 3.27 10.09
N LEU A 47 25.30 3.48 10.57
CA LEU A 47 25.02 4.02 11.90
C LEU A 47 25.51 3.09 13.01
N ILE A 48 25.21 1.79 12.94
CA ILE A 48 25.70 0.79 13.89
C ILE A 48 27.23 0.80 13.93
N TYR A 49 27.89 0.84 12.78
CA TYR A 49 29.34 0.90 12.75
C TYR A 49 29.90 2.12 13.51
N LYS A 50 29.30 3.31 13.35
CA LYS A 50 29.70 4.50 14.13
C LYS A 50 29.41 4.36 15.62
N ILE A 51 28.28 3.77 16.00
CA ILE A 51 27.95 3.47 17.40
C ILE A 51 28.97 2.50 17.98
N TYR A 52 29.29 1.42 17.26
CA TYR A 52 30.33 0.45 17.63
C TYR A 52 31.69 1.13 17.83
N MET A 53 32.07 2.09 16.99
CA MET A 53 33.31 2.85 17.16
C MET A 53 33.32 3.66 18.46
N ILE A 54 32.20 4.31 18.83
CA ILE A 54 32.06 4.99 20.14
C ILE A 54 32.21 4.00 21.31
N LEU A 55 31.72 2.77 21.14
CA LEU A 55 31.80 1.72 22.16
C LEU A 55 33.18 1.04 22.22
N LYS A 56 33.88 0.87 21.09
CA LYS A 56 35.21 0.22 21.04
C LYS A 56 36.29 1.08 21.69
N GLU A 57 36.16 2.40 21.58
CA GLU A 57 37.02 3.38 22.28
C GLU A 57 37.07 3.12 23.80
N VAL A 58 36.09 2.38 24.36
CA VAL A 58 36.02 1.93 25.76
C VAL A 58 36.95 0.75 26.09
N ARG A 59 37.15 -0.20 25.16
CA ARG A 59 37.88 -1.46 25.44
C ARG A 59 39.38 -1.39 25.17
N SER A 60 39.83 -0.42 24.37
CA SER A 60 41.25 -0.30 23.96
C SER A 60 42.10 0.53 24.92
N GLN A 61 41.57 0.96 26.06
CA GLN A 61 42.32 1.73 27.04
C GLN A 61 43.28 0.81 27.81
N LYS A 62 44.54 0.74 27.34
CA LYS A 62 45.66 0.31 28.19
C LYS A 62 45.81 1.32 29.33
N SER A 63 45.96 0.80 30.54
CA SER A 63 46.17 1.54 31.78
C SER A 63 47.30 2.58 31.62
N GLY A 64 46.99 3.87 31.70
CA GLY A 64 47.99 4.95 31.79
C GLY A 64 47.88 6.15 30.83
N ALA A 65 46.98 6.15 29.83
CA ALA A 65 46.80 7.33 28.97
C ALA A 65 45.85 8.38 29.59
N PRO A 66 46.13 9.70 29.48
CA PRO A 66 45.32 10.75 30.10
C PRO A 66 43.88 10.79 29.55
N ILE A 67 42.96 11.11 30.45
CA ILE A 67 41.50 11.10 30.35
C ILE A 67 40.98 11.91 29.12
N GLN A 68 40.55 11.23 28.05
CA GLN A 68 39.71 11.82 26.99
C GLN A 68 38.18 11.69 27.25
N TRP A 69 37.76 11.56 28.52
CA TRP A 69 36.35 11.41 28.92
C TRP A 69 35.43 12.52 28.41
N MET A 70 35.95 13.73 28.18
CA MET A 70 35.19 14.86 27.64
C MET A 70 34.73 14.65 26.19
N GLY A 71 35.52 13.96 25.36
CA GLY A 71 35.18 13.70 23.95
C GLY A 71 33.98 12.76 23.80
N ARG A 72 33.97 11.66 24.54
CA ARG A 72 32.90 10.64 24.49
C ARG A 72 31.56 11.16 25.00
N ARG A 73 31.55 11.89 26.13
CA ARG A 73 30.32 12.52 26.64
C ARG A 73 29.72 13.46 25.59
N SER A 74 30.56 14.23 24.89
CA SER A 74 30.12 15.07 23.77
C SER A 74 29.54 14.26 22.62
N GLN A 75 30.19 13.16 22.21
CA GLN A 75 29.68 12.28 21.14
C GLN A 75 28.33 11.64 21.48
N ILE A 76 28.17 11.13 22.70
CA ILE A 76 26.88 10.56 23.17
C ILE A 76 25.81 11.65 23.24
N LYS A 77 26.14 12.85 23.76
CA LYS A 77 25.22 13.99 23.76
C LYS A 77 24.80 14.39 22.34
N ASN A 78 25.73 14.42 21.39
CA ASN A 78 25.46 14.76 20.01
C ASN A 78 24.65 13.67 19.29
N LEU A 79 24.92 12.39 19.54
CA LEU A 79 24.10 11.27 19.06
C LEU A 79 22.69 11.35 19.64
N ALA A 80 22.55 11.56 20.95
CA ALA A 80 21.25 11.72 21.60
C ALA A 80 20.49 12.94 21.04
N ALA A 81 21.16 14.08 20.88
CA ALA A 81 20.57 15.27 20.26
C ALA A 81 20.12 15.00 18.82
N ALA A 82 20.94 14.32 18.02
CA ALA A 82 20.58 13.96 16.65
C ALA A 82 19.37 13.00 16.61
N SER A 83 19.32 12.01 17.49
CA SER A 83 18.18 11.10 17.63
C SER A 83 16.91 11.84 18.04
N ILE A 84 16.98 12.73 19.03
CA ILE A 84 15.86 13.56 19.48
C ILE A 84 15.35 14.43 18.34
N ILE A 85 16.24 15.10 17.60
CA ILE A 85 15.86 15.94 16.46
C ILE A 85 15.17 15.10 15.38
N SER A 86 15.72 13.92 15.05
CA SER A 86 15.09 13.00 14.10
C SER A 86 13.68 12.61 14.55
N ILE A 87 13.54 12.18 15.82
CA ILE A 87 12.24 11.81 16.42
C ILE A 87 11.26 12.97 16.38
N ILE A 88 11.66 14.19 16.74
CA ILE A 88 10.79 15.37 16.70
C ILE A 88 10.26 15.61 15.28
N ILE A 89 11.08 15.39 14.25
CA ILE A 89 10.70 15.60 12.85
C ILE A 89 9.72 14.52 12.37
N PHE A 90 10.04 13.24 12.56
CA PHE A 90 9.21 12.17 11.96
C PHE A 90 8.03 11.76 12.84
N SER A 91 8.15 11.84 14.17
CA SER A 91 7.17 11.29 15.10
C SER A 91 5.76 11.88 14.96
N PRO A 92 5.53 13.18 14.68
CA PRO A 92 4.16 13.70 14.55
C PRO A 92 3.33 12.95 13.51
N TRP A 93 3.94 12.62 12.37
CA TRP A 93 3.27 11.85 11.32
C TRP A 93 3.10 10.39 11.72
N TYR A 94 4.15 9.74 12.23
CA TYR A 94 4.10 8.32 12.62
C TYR A 94 3.12 8.06 13.76
N ILE A 95 3.10 8.92 14.77
CA ILE A 95 2.20 8.86 15.90
C ILE A 95 0.74 8.99 15.42
N SER A 96 0.46 9.96 14.55
CA SER A 96 -0.88 10.18 13.98
C SER A 96 -1.37 9.08 13.02
N ASN A 97 -0.46 8.23 12.53
CA ASN A 97 -0.76 7.16 11.57
C ASN A 97 -0.44 5.76 12.08
N MET A 98 -0.07 5.63 13.36
CA MET A 98 0.44 4.38 13.94
C MET A 98 -0.60 3.25 13.84
N GLY A 99 -1.88 3.56 14.09
CA GLY A 99 -2.97 2.57 13.98
C GLY A 99 -3.05 1.96 12.58
N ASN A 100 -2.99 2.78 11.54
CA ASN A 100 -3.00 2.32 10.15
C ASN A 100 -1.74 1.51 9.80
N ILE A 101 -0.56 1.91 10.29
CA ILE A 101 0.69 1.17 10.03
C ILE A 101 0.60 -0.22 10.66
N LEU A 102 0.18 -0.32 11.93
CA LEU A 102 0.09 -1.58 12.65
C LEU A 102 -0.93 -2.54 12.03
N LEU A 103 -2.10 -2.03 11.61
CA LEU A 103 -3.13 -2.82 10.94
C LEU A 103 -2.65 -3.35 9.58
N ASN A 104 -1.89 -2.56 8.82
CA ASN A 104 -1.46 -2.92 7.47
C ASN A 104 -0.11 -3.67 7.41
N ALA A 105 0.70 -3.65 8.48
CA ALA A 105 2.03 -4.26 8.51
C ALA A 105 2.01 -5.80 8.31
N GLY A 106 0.89 -6.47 8.64
CA GLY A 106 0.75 -7.92 8.53
C GLY A 106 0.42 -8.44 7.12
N ILE A 107 -0.12 -7.60 6.23
CA ILE A 107 -0.78 -8.06 4.98
C ILE A 107 0.16 -8.00 3.76
N SER A 108 1.23 -7.19 3.77
CA SER A 108 1.96 -6.83 2.53
C SER A 108 3.29 -7.57 2.25
N ILE A 109 3.82 -8.43 3.13
CA ILE A 109 5.25 -8.82 3.05
C ILE A 109 5.49 -10.25 2.54
N LYS A 110 4.57 -11.20 2.72
CA LYS A 110 4.81 -12.61 2.35
C LYS A 110 4.27 -13.01 0.97
N ASP A 111 3.09 -12.52 0.58
CA ASP A 111 2.39 -13.08 -0.58
C ASP A 111 3.01 -12.64 -1.92
N SER A 112 3.47 -11.39 -2.03
CA SER A 112 3.97 -10.85 -3.31
C SER A 112 5.23 -11.55 -3.83
N ALA A 113 6.16 -11.94 -2.95
CA ALA A 113 7.43 -12.56 -3.36
C ALA A 113 7.24 -13.98 -3.94
N VAL A 114 6.29 -14.74 -3.39
CA VAL A 114 5.94 -16.08 -3.89
C VAL A 114 5.24 -15.97 -5.23
N ILE A 115 4.34 -14.99 -5.37
CA ILE A 115 3.59 -14.73 -6.61
C ILE A 115 4.55 -14.31 -7.74
N GLU A 116 5.50 -13.41 -7.47
CA GLU A 116 6.42 -12.86 -8.48
C GLU A 116 7.53 -13.85 -8.90
N GLY A 117 7.68 -14.99 -8.22
CA GLY A 117 8.72 -15.98 -8.53
C GLY A 117 10.13 -15.53 -8.15
N ASP A 118 10.23 -14.61 -7.19
CA ASP A 118 11.49 -14.00 -6.79
C ASP A 118 12.44 -15.00 -6.11
N PRO A 119 13.75 -14.93 -6.37
CA PRO A 119 14.71 -15.74 -5.63
C PRO A 119 14.74 -15.31 -4.17
N HIS A 120 14.52 -16.25 -3.25
CA HIS A 120 14.41 -15.99 -1.82
C HIS A 120 15.15 -17.06 -1.00
N GLY A 121 15.38 -16.79 0.29
CA GLY A 121 16.11 -17.71 1.16
C GLY A 121 17.63 -17.72 0.92
N LEU A 122 18.32 -18.74 1.43
CA LEU A 122 19.78 -18.86 1.40
C LEU A 122 20.27 -19.61 0.17
N ASN A 123 20.01 -19.10 -1.03
CA ASN A 123 20.50 -19.68 -2.28
C ASN A 123 21.39 -18.70 -3.06
N ILE A 124 22.17 -19.24 -4.00
CA ILE A 124 23.15 -18.47 -4.78
C ILE A 124 22.46 -17.46 -5.71
N GLU A 125 21.27 -17.77 -6.21
CA GLU A 125 20.52 -16.90 -7.12
C GLU A 125 20.07 -15.62 -6.40
N ASN A 126 19.54 -15.75 -5.18
CA ASN A 126 19.18 -14.63 -4.31
C ASN A 126 20.43 -13.79 -3.99
N PHE A 127 21.54 -14.45 -3.66
CA PHE A 127 22.78 -13.75 -3.33
C PHE A 127 23.40 -13.01 -4.52
N ILE A 128 23.23 -13.48 -5.76
CA ILE A 128 23.80 -12.83 -6.96
C ILE A 128 22.82 -11.83 -7.60
N TYR A 129 21.52 -11.90 -7.27
CA TYR A 129 20.48 -11.05 -7.85
C TYR A 129 20.87 -9.57 -7.85
N TYR A 130 21.22 -9.01 -6.69
CA TYR A 130 21.53 -7.58 -6.59
C TYR A 130 22.90 -7.21 -7.18
N LEU A 131 23.84 -8.16 -7.32
CA LEU A 131 25.06 -7.93 -8.11
C LEU A 131 24.73 -7.77 -9.60
N LYS A 132 23.81 -8.58 -10.14
CA LYS A 132 23.31 -8.42 -11.52
C LYS A 132 22.59 -7.08 -11.68
N VAL A 133 21.73 -6.71 -10.73
CA VAL A 133 21.02 -5.42 -10.73
C VAL A 133 21.99 -4.24 -10.74
N ILE A 134 23.10 -4.27 -10.01
CA ILE A 134 24.10 -3.17 -10.05
C ILE A 134 24.61 -2.99 -11.48
N ASN A 135 24.99 -4.08 -12.16
CA ASN A 135 25.44 -4.03 -13.55
C ASN A 135 24.38 -3.42 -14.47
N GLU A 136 23.11 -3.77 -14.28
CA GLU A 136 22.00 -3.14 -15.01
C GLU A 136 21.89 -1.64 -14.71
N GLN A 137 21.99 -1.24 -13.44
CA GLN A 137 21.81 0.15 -13.02
C GLN A 137 22.94 1.09 -13.43
N VAL A 138 24.19 0.61 -13.46
CA VAL A 138 25.36 1.46 -13.74
C VAL A 138 26.00 1.23 -15.10
N SER A 139 25.58 0.23 -15.88
CA SER A 139 26.26 -0.31 -17.08
C SER A 139 27.51 -1.13 -16.79
N SER A 140 27.87 -2.04 -17.69
CA SER A 140 28.99 -2.97 -17.54
C SER A 140 30.36 -2.30 -17.43
N PRO A 141 30.68 -1.24 -18.18
CA PRO A 141 31.96 -0.55 -18.00
C PRO A 141 32.14 -0.01 -16.57
N LEU A 142 31.13 0.65 -16.00
CA LEU A 142 31.20 1.16 -14.63
C LEU A 142 31.12 0.03 -13.60
N TYR A 143 30.40 -1.05 -13.90
CA TYR A 143 30.36 -2.23 -13.05
C TYR A 143 31.73 -2.92 -12.94
N ILE A 144 32.48 -3.02 -14.04
CA ILE A 144 33.85 -3.56 -14.02
C ILE A 144 34.76 -2.65 -13.20
N LEU A 145 34.66 -1.32 -13.36
CA LEU A 145 35.40 -0.37 -12.51
C LEU A 145 35.03 -0.52 -11.03
N PHE A 146 33.75 -0.75 -10.72
CA PHE A 146 33.29 -1.08 -9.38
C PHE A 146 33.95 -2.36 -8.85
N LEU A 147 33.95 -3.46 -9.62
CA LEU A 147 34.55 -4.73 -9.20
C LEU A 147 36.06 -4.58 -8.95
N ILE A 148 36.77 -3.92 -9.87
CA ILE A 148 38.21 -3.63 -9.71
C ILE A 148 38.43 -2.80 -8.46
N GLY A 149 37.71 -1.68 -8.33
CA GLY A 149 37.85 -0.79 -7.19
C GLY A 149 37.51 -1.47 -5.87
N PHE A 150 36.46 -2.27 -5.82
CA PHE A 150 36.08 -3.03 -4.63
C PHE A 150 37.12 -4.10 -4.28
N ALA A 151 37.67 -4.81 -5.28
CA ALA A 151 38.78 -5.76 -5.08
C ALA A 151 40.05 -5.06 -4.58
N LEU A 152 40.43 -3.93 -5.18
CA LEU A 152 41.55 -3.10 -4.72
C LEU A 152 41.31 -2.57 -3.30
N TYR A 153 40.07 -2.19 -2.98
CA TYR A 153 39.70 -1.74 -1.64
C TYR A 153 39.91 -2.87 -0.62
N ILE A 154 39.60 -4.12 -0.94
CA ILE A 154 39.83 -5.26 -0.04
C ILE A 154 41.32 -5.62 0.01
N GLN A 155 42.01 -5.68 -1.13
CA GLN A 155 43.34 -6.28 -1.26
C GLN A 155 44.48 -5.33 -0.88
N LEU A 156 44.42 -4.05 -1.25
CA LEU A 156 45.55 -3.15 -1.07
C LEU A 156 45.62 -2.61 0.37
N PRO A 157 46.72 -2.80 1.10
CA PRO A 157 47.02 -1.95 2.26
C PRO A 157 47.49 -0.60 1.71
N THR A 158 46.60 0.39 1.56
CA THR A 158 46.99 1.70 1.02
C THR A 158 47.74 2.50 2.09
N PRO A 159 49.08 2.69 2.00
CA PRO A 159 49.85 3.24 3.10
C PRO A 159 49.82 4.76 3.18
N ASN A 160 49.28 5.47 2.17
CA ASN A 160 49.25 6.94 2.12
C ASN A 160 48.04 7.53 1.35
N SER A 161 46.99 6.73 1.13
CA SER A 161 45.74 7.22 0.54
C SER A 161 44.89 7.88 1.62
N GLN A 162 44.40 9.11 1.39
CA GLN A 162 43.36 9.74 2.22
C GLN A 162 42.00 8.98 2.22
N LEU A 163 41.88 7.90 1.47
CA LEU A 163 40.75 6.96 1.47
C LEU A 163 41.31 5.59 1.84
N LEU A 164 41.26 5.28 3.13
CA LEU A 164 41.88 4.08 3.68
C LEU A 164 41.10 2.83 3.29
N THR A 165 41.76 1.69 3.28
CA THR A 165 41.18 0.36 3.01
C THR A 165 41.08 -0.44 4.32
N PRO A 166 40.36 -1.58 4.39
CA PRO A 166 40.27 -2.39 5.60
C PRO A 166 41.63 -2.95 6.06
N ASN A 167 42.60 -3.05 5.15
CA ASN A 167 43.92 -3.65 5.37
C ASN A 167 45.05 -2.64 5.67
N SER A 168 44.79 -1.34 5.77
CA SER A 168 45.82 -0.36 6.13
C SER A 168 46.10 -0.33 7.63
N ARG A 169 47.40 -0.34 8.02
CA ARG A 169 47.90 -0.30 9.41
C ARG A 169 47.63 1.02 10.17
N LEU A 170 46.87 1.95 9.61
CA LEU A 170 46.38 3.17 10.27
C LEU A 170 44.87 3.28 10.06
N SER A 171 44.09 3.03 11.11
CA SER A 171 42.64 3.13 11.09
C SER A 171 42.21 4.59 10.96
N THR A 172 41.61 5.00 9.84
CA THR A 172 40.65 6.11 9.93
C THR A 172 39.24 5.55 10.08
N PRO A 173 38.42 6.09 10.99
CA PRO A 173 37.04 5.67 11.21
C PRO A 173 36.08 5.81 10.02
N ASN A 174 36.51 6.28 8.84
CA ASN A 174 35.62 6.69 7.74
C ASN A 174 35.66 5.75 6.52
N SER A 175 36.73 4.99 6.32
CA SER A 175 36.83 4.04 5.21
C SER A 175 35.92 2.84 5.38
N GLN A 176 35.90 2.25 6.57
CA GLN A 176 35.04 1.13 6.91
C GLN A 176 33.56 1.53 6.92
N LEU A 177 33.22 2.82 7.06
CA LEU A 177 31.84 3.27 6.96
C LEU A 177 31.26 3.00 5.55
N LEU A 178 32.04 3.28 4.50
CA LEU A 178 31.62 3.02 3.12
C LEU A 178 31.41 1.52 2.87
N PHE A 179 32.30 0.67 3.43
CA PHE A 179 32.14 -0.78 3.38
C PHE A 179 30.86 -1.24 4.09
N TRP A 180 30.64 -0.80 5.33
CA TRP A 180 29.44 -1.18 6.09
C TRP A 180 28.16 -0.61 5.47
N TRP A 181 28.23 0.58 4.87
CA TRP A 181 27.11 1.12 4.10
C TRP A 181 26.79 0.21 2.93
N PHE A 182 27.76 -0.15 2.08
CA PHE A 182 27.51 -1.00 0.93
C PHE A 182 27.12 -2.44 1.33
N ILE A 183 27.98 -3.15 2.07
CA ILE A 183 27.78 -4.57 2.40
C ILE A 183 26.60 -4.78 3.35
N GLY A 184 26.43 -3.93 4.36
CA GLY A 184 25.30 -4.05 5.27
C GLY A 184 23.98 -3.82 4.55
N SER A 185 23.92 -2.81 3.69
CA SER A 185 22.74 -2.57 2.86
C SER A 185 22.48 -3.71 1.87
N TYR A 186 23.53 -4.24 1.25
CA TYR A 186 23.46 -5.38 0.33
C TYR A 186 22.82 -6.60 0.99
N ILE A 187 23.28 -6.95 2.20
CA ILE A 187 22.75 -8.07 2.98
C ILE A 187 21.28 -7.83 3.32
N ILE A 188 20.92 -6.63 3.77
CA ILE A 188 19.55 -6.28 4.14
C ILE A 188 18.60 -6.46 2.95
N VAL A 189 18.92 -5.90 1.76
CA VAL A 189 18.03 -6.05 0.60
C VAL A 189 17.98 -7.49 0.08
N THR A 190 19.08 -8.23 0.21
CA THR A 190 19.14 -9.65 -0.13
C THR A 190 18.27 -10.50 0.81
N ALA A 191 18.11 -10.08 2.07
CA ALA A 191 17.24 -10.74 3.04
C ALA A 191 15.74 -10.46 2.84
N ILE A 192 15.37 -9.36 2.16
CA ILE A 192 13.96 -9.08 1.84
C ILE A 192 13.50 -10.06 0.75
N ALA A 193 12.39 -10.76 0.99
CA ALA A 193 11.89 -11.78 0.07
C ALA A 193 11.52 -11.22 -1.31
N ASN A 194 10.78 -10.11 -1.34
CA ASN A 194 10.42 -9.40 -2.58
C ASN A 194 11.65 -8.71 -3.17
N LYS A 195 11.87 -8.86 -4.48
CA LYS A 195 13.01 -8.32 -5.20
C LYS A 195 12.58 -7.23 -6.17
N ASP A 196 13.28 -6.11 -6.08
CA ASP A 196 13.06 -5.02 -7.00
C ASP A 196 14.36 -4.24 -7.17
N SER A 197 14.70 -3.91 -8.42
CA SER A 197 15.88 -3.12 -8.73
C SER A 197 15.95 -1.81 -7.92
N ARG A 198 14.80 -1.18 -7.61
CA ARG A 198 14.78 0.09 -6.87
C ARG A 198 15.22 -0.05 -5.42
N TYR A 199 15.19 -1.24 -4.83
CA TYR A 199 15.65 -1.46 -3.46
C TYR A 199 17.16 -1.28 -3.33
N SER A 200 17.91 -1.54 -4.40
CA SER A 200 19.37 -1.40 -4.50
C SER A 200 19.85 0.06 -4.58
N MET A 201 18.98 0.99 -5.01
CA MET A 201 19.40 2.36 -5.40
C MET A 201 20.08 3.17 -4.30
N HIS A 202 19.83 2.86 -3.03
CA HIS A 202 20.33 3.64 -1.91
C HIS A 202 21.84 3.47 -1.66
N TYR A 203 22.46 2.37 -2.09
CA TYR A 203 23.91 2.15 -1.98
C TYR A 203 24.69 2.44 -3.28
N LEU A 204 24.02 2.81 -4.37
CA LEU A 204 24.68 3.20 -5.63
C LEU A 204 25.72 4.33 -5.47
N PRO A 205 25.57 5.32 -4.58
CA PRO A 205 26.65 6.27 -4.36
C PRO A 205 27.91 5.63 -3.77
N ALA A 206 27.79 4.57 -2.96
CA ALA A 206 28.95 3.81 -2.50
C ALA A 206 29.61 3.06 -3.67
N VAL A 207 28.80 2.44 -4.55
CA VAL A 207 29.28 1.81 -5.80
C VAL A 207 30.05 2.80 -6.66
N ALA A 208 29.54 4.03 -6.83
CA ALA A 208 30.21 5.09 -7.58
C ALA A 208 31.57 5.47 -6.96
N ILE A 209 31.65 5.61 -5.63
CA ILE A 209 32.91 5.89 -4.94
C ILE A 209 33.90 4.73 -5.10
N PHE A 210 33.44 3.48 -4.93
CA PHE A 210 34.28 2.30 -5.14
C PHE A 210 34.81 2.23 -6.57
N SER A 211 34.02 2.63 -7.55
CA SER A 211 34.42 2.61 -8.97
C SER A 211 35.62 3.52 -9.28
N THR A 212 35.78 4.64 -8.55
CA THR A 212 36.74 5.69 -8.94
C THR A 212 37.79 6.04 -7.89
N PHE A 213 37.67 5.63 -6.63
CA PHE A 213 38.56 6.13 -5.56
C PHE A 213 40.05 5.90 -5.82
N TRP A 214 40.41 4.80 -6.49
CA TRP A 214 41.78 4.38 -6.76
C TRP A 214 42.45 5.21 -7.87
N ILE A 215 41.67 5.92 -8.71
CA ILE A 215 42.17 6.76 -9.80
C ILE A 215 43.06 7.89 -9.26
N LYS A 216 42.77 8.38 -8.05
CA LYS A 216 43.55 9.45 -7.43
C LYS A 216 45.00 9.05 -7.16
N ASP A 217 45.24 7.74 -6.97
CA ASP A 217 46.53 7.14 -6.61
C ASP A 217 47.39 6.82 -7.85
N ILE A 218 46.86 7.06 -9.06
CA ILE A 218 47.61 6.96 -10.32
C ILE A 218 48.67 8.07 -10.36
N LYS A 219 49.96 7.67 -10.44
CA LYS A 219 51.11 8.59 -10.42
C LYS A 219 51.20 9.47 -11.67
N SER A 220 50.90 8.92 -12.85
CA SER A 220 50.97 9.66 -14.10
C SER A 220 49.78 10.60 -14.23
N ALA A 221 50.04 11.92 -14.25
CA ALA A 221 48.99 12.93 -14.41
C ALA A 221 48.24 12.78 -15.74
N ILE A 222 48.94 12.39 -16.82
CA ILE A 222 48.34 12.18 -18.14
C ILE A 222 47.34 11.01 -18.10
N VAL A 223 47.74 9.86 -17.54
CA VAL A 223 46.87 8.68 -17.42
C VAL A 223 45.69 8.97 -16.50
N LYS A 224 45.95 9.61 -15.36
CA LYS A 224 44.92 10.00 -14.40
C LYS A 224 43.88 10.93 -15.02
N ASN A 225 44.32 12.03 -15.64
CA ASN A 225 43.43 13.02 -16.24
C ASN A 225 42.69 12.44 -17.46
N GLY A 226 43.38 11.65 -18.29
CA GLY A 226 42.78 10.96 -19.42
C GLY A 226 41.68 9.99 -18.98
N LEU A 227 41.96 9.12 -18.00
CA LEU A 227 40.99 8.18 -17.47
C LEU A 227 39.80 8.89 -16.78
N SER A 228 40.07 9.92 -15.98
CA SER A 228 39.01 10.74 -15.38
C SER A 228 38.13 11.41 -16.44
N GLY A 229 38.74 11.97 -17.49
CA GLY A 229 38.02 12.56 -18.62
C GLY A 229 37.14 11.54 -19.34
N ILE A 230 37.67 10.36 -19.64
CA ILE A 230 36.93 9.26 -20.27
C ILE A 230 35.73 8.85 -19.42
N ILE A 231 35.91 8.66 -18.11
CA ILE A 231 34.82 8.27 -17.20
C ILE A 231 33.75 9.36 -17.12
N ILE A 232 34.14 10.63 -17.01
CA ILE A 232 33.19 11.75 -16.96
C ILE A 232 32.39 11.81 -18.26
N ILE A 233 33.05 11.75 -19.41
CA ILE A 233 32.39 11.73 -20.72
C ILE A 233 31.46 10.53 -20.82
N PHE A 234 31.89 9.34 -20.42
CA PHE A 234 31.07 8.14 -20.44
C PHE A 234 29.83 8.26 -19.53
N VAL A 235 29.98 8.76 -18.31
CA VAL A 235 28.85 8.99 -17.38
C VAL A 235 27.88 10.03 -17.94
N LEU A 236 28.38 11.11 -18.56
CA LEU A 236 27.53 12.12 -19.20
C LEU A 236 26.79 11.54 -20.40
N LEU A 237 27.46 10.78 -21.26
CA LEU A 237 26.84 10.08 -22.39
C LEU A 237 25.78 9.08 -21.90
N GLN A 238 26.06 8.33 -20.84
CA GLN A 238 25.12 7.39 -20.24
C GLN A 238 23.91 8.12 -19.66
N TYR A 239 24.11 9.22 -18.92
CA TYR A 239 23.04 10.04 -18.38
C TYR A 239 22.12 10.59 -19.47
N ILE A 240 22.72 11.14 -20.54
CA ILE A 240 22.01 11.66 -21.70
C ILE A 240 21.27 10.55 -22.46
N SER A 241 21.90 9.39 -22.66
CA SER A 241 21.29 8.21 -23.28
C SER A 241 20.09 7.70 -22.48
N SER A 242 20.22 7.60 -21.15
CA SER A 242 19.15 7.15 -20.26
C SER A 242 17.96 8.11 -20.22
N LEU A 243 18.18 9.42 -20.31
CA LEU A 243 17.11 10.42 -20.25
C LEU A 243 16.42 10.68 -21.59
N TYR A 244 17.21 10.83 -22.66
CA TYR A 244 16.71 11.28 -23.95
C TYR A 244 16.65 10.17 -25.00
N GLY A 245 17.10 8.96 -24.65
CA GLY A 245 17.13 7.84 -25.58
C GLY A 245 18.12 8.03 -26.73
N LEU A 246 19.18 8.81 -26.51
CA LEU A 246 20.20 9.08 -27.52
C LEU A 246 20.98 7.80 -27.81
N ARG A 247 20.79 7.24 -29.01
CA ARG A 247 21.47 6.03 -29.52
C ARG A 247 22.93 6.29 -29.91
N LEU A 248 23.66 7.05 -29.09
CA LEU A 248 25.10 7.29 -29.26
C LEU A 248 25.93 6.07 -28.85
N LEU A 249 25.38 5.24 -27.97
CA LEU A 249 25.95 3.97 -27.53
C LEU A 249 25.02 2.83 -27.97
N PRO A 250 25.55 1.66 -28.35
CA PRO A 250 24.72 0.48 -28.60
C PRO A 250 23.87 0.17 -27.38
N ALA A 251 22.54 0.18 -27.53
CA ALA A 251 21.59 -0.17 -26.47
C ALA A 251 21.45 -1.69 -26.28
N GLU A 252 22.32 -2.48 -26.92
CA GLU A 252 22.23 -3.93 -26.93
C GLU A 252 22.67 -4.53 -25.60
N ARG A 253 21.82 -5.39 -25.04
CA ARG A 253 22.21 -6.34 -24.01
C ARG A 253 22.84 -7.54 -24.71
N ILE A 254 24.15 -7.69 -24.60
CA ILE A 254 24.83 -8.89 -25.10
C ILE A 254 24.85 -9.90 -23.96
N SER A 255 24.10 -10.99 -24.09
CA SER A 255 24.07 -12.05 -23.08
C SER A 255 25.21 -13.05 -23.32
N LEU A 256 26.13 -13.16 -22.36
CA LEU A 256 27.20 -14.16 -22.30
C LEU A 256 26.92 -15.11 -21.14
N GLY A 257 25.93 -15.99 -21.31
CA GLY A 257 25.48 -16.91 -20.26
C GLY A 257 24.88 -16.16 -19.07
N ALA A 258 25.50 -16.27 -17.88
CA ALA A 258 25.02 -15.61 -16.66
C ALA A 258 25.37 -14.10 -16.57
N LEU A 259 26.20 -13.60 -17.48
CA LEU A 259 26.67 -12.21 -17.52
C LEU A 259 26.06 -11.47 -18.70
N ASN A 260 25.39 -10.35 -18.42
CA ASN A 260 24.90 -9.45 -19.46
C ASN A 260 25.89 -8.28 -19.61
N ILE A 261 26.42 -8.06 -20.81
CA ILE A 261 27.15 -6.85 -21.14
C ILE A 261 26.12 -5.79 -21.56
N ILE A 262 26.12 -4.67 -20.84
CA ILE A 262 25.18 -3.57 -20.98
C ILE A 262 26.03 -2.31 -21.15
N LEU A 263 26.15 -1.81 -22.38
CA LEU A 263 26.92 -0.61 -22.67
C LEU A 263 26.13 0.66 -22.38
N SER A 264 24.84 0.67 -22.72
CA SER A 264 23.93 1.76 -22.40
C SER A 264 22.51 1.27 -22.20
N GLN A 265 21.75 1.98 -21.38
CA GLN A 265 20.30 1.83 -21.30
C GLN A 265 19.67 3.06 -21.93
N SER A 266 18.83 2.85 -22.93
CA SER A 266 18.26 3.93 -23.72
C SER A 266 16.77 3.67 -23.89
N ASN A 267 15.96 4.39 -23.13
CA ASN A 267 14.49 4.34 -23.23
C ASN A 267 14.02 5.75 -23.62
N PRO A 268 14.03 6.11 -24.92
CA PRO A 268 13.52 7.40 -25.35
C PRO A 268 12.08 7.60 -24.86
N PRO A 269 11.66 8.85 -24.56
CA PRO A 269 10.27 9.15 -24.25
C PRO A 269 9.36 8.52 -25.32
N ALA A 270 8.45 7.65 -24.88
CA ALA A 270 7.52 7.00 -25.78
C ALA A 270 6.62 8.07 -26.42
N ARG A 271 6.60 8.12 -27.76
CA ARG A 271 5.71 9.02 -28.53
C ARG A 271 4.38 8.34 -28.89
N GLU A 272 4.27 7.07 -28.58
CA GLU A 272 3.12 6.24 -28.89
C GLU A 272 1.89 6.71 -28.10
N ASN A 273 0.78 6.90 -28.80
CA ASN A 273 -0.49 7.20 -28.17
C ASN A 273 -1.23 5.90 -27.86
N TRP A 274 -1.24 5.52 -26.58
CA TRP A 274 -1.96 4.35 -26.05
C TRP A 274 -3.47 4.58 -25.86
N ARG A 275 -3.99 5.71 -26.36
CA ARG A 275 -5.42 6.06 -26.42
C ARG A 275 -6.11 6.17 -25.05
N VAL A 276 -5.34 6.26 -23.96
CA VAL A 276 -5.86 6.34 -22.58
C VAL A 276 -6.80 7.55 -22.41
N ASP A 277 -6.34 8.74 -22.78
CA ASP A 277 -7.14 9.98 -22.72
C ASP A 277 -8.41 9.91 -23.57
N GLU A 278 -8.32 9.31 -24.77
CA GLU A 278 -9.47 9.16 -25.67
C GLU A 278 -10.51 8.18 -25.12
N ILE A 279 -10.06 7.06 -24.55
CA ILE A 279 -10.92 6.08 -23.88
C ILE A 279 -11.64 6.73 -22.70
N GLU A 280 -10.93 7.49 -21.87
CA GLU A 280 -11.54 8.21 -20.74
C GLU A 280 -12.55 9.25 -21.20
N LYS A 281 -12.26 10.04 -22.24
CA LYS A 281 -13.21 10.99 -22.83
C LYS A 281 -14.47 10.32 -23.36
N VAL A 282 -14.33 9.17 -24.02
CA VAL A 282 -15.49 8.38 -24.49
C VAL A 282 -16.35 7.92 -23.31
N ILE A 283 -15.73 7.49 -22.21
CA ILE A 283 -16.48 7.11 -21.00
C ILE A 283 -17.11 8.34 -20.33
N LEU A 284 -16.41 9.49 -20.27
CA LEU A 284 -16.91 10.71 -19.63
C LEU A 284 -18.13 11.31 -20.33
N ASN A 285 -18.14 11.27 -21.66
CA ASN A 285 -19.28 11.77 -22.45
C ASN A 285 -20.55 10.93 -22.23
N GLU A 286 -20.41 9.76 -21.62
CA GLU A 286 -21.49 8.87 -21.27
C GLU A 286 -21.70 8.92 -19.75
N ASN A 287 -22.69 9.69 -19.29
CA ASN A 287 -23.05 9.65 -17.87
C ASN A 287 -23.56 8.25 -17.49
N SER A 288 -23.06 7.68 -16.39
CA SER A 288 -23.59 6.43 -15.86
C SER A 288 -25.06 6.62 -15.53
N PHE A 289 -25.90 5.71 -16.04
CA PHE A 289 -27.28 5.62 -15.61
C PHE A 289 -27.38 5.04 -14.19
N TYR A 290 -26.41 4.20 -13.79
CA TYR A 290 -26.51 3.27 -12.68
C TYR A 290 -25.78 3.69 -11.41
N ASN A 291 -24.73 4.51 -11.54
CA ASN A 291 -23.86 4.89 -10.44
C ASN A 291 -23.65 6.40 -10.42
N MET A 292 -23.32 6.96 -9.25
CA MET A 292 -23.00 8.39 -9.11
C MET A 292 -21.79 8.83 -9.96
N LYS A 293 -20.90 7.89 -10.27
CA LYS A 293 -19.73 8.07 -11.13
C LYS A 293 -19.64 6.86 -12.07
N ASN A 294 -19.02 7.04 -13.23
CA ASN A 294 -18.70 5.94 -14.12
C ASN A 294 -17.71 4.99 -13.44
N MET A 295 -18.20 3.81 -13.04
CA MET A 295 -17.35 2.78 -12.44
C MET A 295 -16.67 1.98 -13.55
N VAL A 296 -15.36 2.15 -13.68
CA VAL A 296 -14.58 1.57 -14.79
C VAL A 296 -13.61 0.52 -14.25
N ARG A 297 -13.62 -0.68 -14.83
CA ARG A 297 -12.61 -1.71 -14.59
C ARG A 297 -11.63 -1.77 -15.75
N ILE A 298 -10.37 -1.46 -15.48
CA ILE A 298 -9.26 -1.69 -16.40
C ILE A 298 -8.74 -3.10 -16.12
N ILE A 299 -8.98 -4.05 -17.03
CA ILE A 299 -8.57 -5.46 -16.87
C ILE A 299 -7.06 -5.68 -17.03
N PRO A 300 -6.38 -5.05 -18.02
CA PRO A 300 -4.97 -5.31 -18.25
C PRO A 300 -4.08 -4.68 -17.17
N ASP A 301 -2.95 -5.35 -16.89
CA ASP A 301 -1.84 -4.86 -16.06
C ASP A 301 -0.57 -4.76 -16.94
N TYR A 302 -0.70 -4.07 -18.08
CA TYR A 302 0.38 -3.88 -19.04
C TYR A 302 1.09 -2.53 -18.79
N PRO A 303 2.44 -2.42 -18.86
CA PRO A 303 3.18 -1.24 -18.39
C PRO A 303 2.69 0.14 -18.88
N THR A 304 2.19 0.21 -20.12
CA THR A 304 1.65 1.43 -20.75
C THR A 304 0.12 1.48 -20.81
N PHE A 305 -0.55 0.41 -20.37
CA PHE A 305 -2.01 0.23 -20.44
C PHE A 305 -2.50 -0.54 -19.22
N ALA A 306 -2.38 0.07 -18.05
CA ALA A 306 -2.80 -0.48 -16.77
C ALA A 306 -3.60 0.56 -15.98
N LYS A 307 -4.32 0.12 -14.94
CA LYS A 307 -5.13 1.00 -14.07
C LYS A 307 -4.38 2.26 -13.61
N ALA A 308 -3.12 2.12 -13.18
CA ALA A 308 -2.31 3.25 -12.71
C ALA A 308 -2.08 4.31 -13.79
N THR A 309 -1.97 3.90 -15.06
CA THR A 309 -1.87 4.82 -16.20
C THR A 309 -3.16 5.61 -16.36
N PHE A 310 -4.32 4.95 -16.32
CA PHE A 310 -5.63 5.62 -16.38
C PHE A 310 -5.83 6.56 -15.19
N GLU A 311 -5.52 6.12 -13.96
CA GLU A 311 -5.60 6.98 -12.77
C GLU A 311 -4.74 8.24 -12.89
N TYR A 312 -3.54 8.13 -13.48
CA TYR A 312 -2.69 9.27 -13.77
C TYR A 312 -3.34 10.26 -14.74
N TYR A 313 -3.88 9.79 -15.87
CA TYR A 313 -4.54 10.64 -16.87
C TYR A 313 -5.78 11.30 -16.29
N LYS A 314 -6.63 10.54 -15.59
CA LYS A 314 -7.77 11.08 -14.85
C LYS A 314 -7.38 12.21 -13.91
N TYR A 315 -6.32 12.04 -13.11
CA TYR A 315 -5.85 13.08 -12.19
C TYR A 315 -5.29 14.30 -12.93
N PHE A 316 -4.45 14.06 -13.94
CA PHE A 316 -3.82 15.11 -14.73
C PHE A 316 -4.85 15.98 -15.47
N ASN A 317 -5.87 15.34 -16.04
CA ASN A 317 -6.95 15.99 -16.80
C ASN A 317 -8.15 16.43 -15.95
N LYS A 318 -8.17 16.12 -14.64
CA LYS A 318 -9.26 16.43 -13.69
C LYS A 318 -10.62 15.81 -14.08
N TYR A 319 -10.61 14.52 -14.39
CA TYR A 319 -11.81 13.75 -14.75
C TYR A 319 -12.52 13.20 -13.51
N ASP A 320 -13.33 14.02 -12.86
CA ASP A 320 -13.91 13.72 -11.54
C ASP A 320 -15.05 12.68 -11.54
N ASN A 321 -15.70 12.47 -12.70
CA ASN A 321 -16.84 11.58 -12.88
C ASN A 321 -16.48 10.13 -13.25
N ILE A 322 -15.19 9.76 -13.25
CA ILE A 322 -14.73 8.37 -13.41
C ILE A 322 -14.19 7.84 -12.09
N HIS A 323 -14.48 6.59 -11.75
CA HIS A 323 -13.82 5.87 -10.67
C HIS A 323 -13.29 4.53 -11.17
N PHE A 324 -12.01 4.24 -10.90
CA PHE A 324 -11.38 2.98 -11.29
C PHE A 324 -11.37 2.00 -10.13
N SER A 325 -12.18 0.93 -10.24
CA SER A 325 -12.28 -0.10 -9.21
C SER A 325 -11.23 -1.21 -9.40
N TRP A 326 -10.93 -1.92 -8.31
CA TRP A 326 -10.09 -3.11 -8.34
C TRP A 326 -10.90 -4.34 -8.81
N HIS A 327 -10.22 -5.37 -9.31
CA HIS A 327 -10.86 -6.53 -9.94
C HIS A 327 -11.67 -7.44 -9.00
N THR A 328 -11.79 -7.16 -7.69
CA THR A 328 -12.56 -7.99 -6.75
C THR A 328 -14.05 -7.99 -7.13
N ASN A 329 -14.69 -9.16 -7.09
CA ASN A 329 -16.13 -9.36 -7.36
C ASN A 329 -16.63 -8.82 -8.71
N PHE A 330 -16.02 -9.23 -9.82
CA PHE A 330 -16.57 -8.94 -11.16
C PHE A 330 -17.84 -9.78 -11.38
N PRO A 331 -18.98 -9.23 -11.84
CA PRO A 331 -19.18 -7.91 -12.47
C PRO A 331 -19.75 -6.78 -11.58
N GLU A 332 -19.84 -6.99 -10.26
CA GLU A 332 -20.43 -6.03 -9.30
C GLU A 332 -19.83 -4.62 -9.45
N PHE A 333 -20.67 -3.60 -9.37
CA PHE A 333 -20.31 -2.18 -9.41
C PHE A 333 -19.38 -1.78 -10.58
N THR A 334 -19.69 -2.28 -11.79
CA THR A 334 -18.93 -2.07 -13.03
C THR A 334 -19.81 -1.57 -14.17
N ASP A 335 -19.68 -0.29 -14.54
CA ASP A 335 -20.40 0.28 -15.69
C ASP A 335 -19.64 0.07 -17.00
N TYR A 336 -18.31 0.16 -16.94
CA TYR A 336 -17.45 0.00 -18.09
C TYR A 336 -16.32 -0.96 -17.79
N ILE A 337 -15.94 -1.72 -18.81
CA ILE A 337 -14.78 -2.60 -18.77
C ILE A 337 -13.88 -2.19 -19.93
N VAL A 338 -12.62 -1.95 -19.62
CA VAL A 338 -11.58 -1.75 -20.63
C VAL A 338 -10.67 -2.97 -20.61
N THR A 339 -10.57 -3.64 -21.74
CA THR A 339 -9.66 -4.77 -21.96
C THR A 339 -8.87 -4.58 -23.25
N LYS A 340 -7.85 -5.41 -23.50
CA LYS A 340 -7.12 -5.43 -24.76
C LYS A 340 -6.87 -6.86 -25.22
N THR A 341 -6.67 -7.03 -26.52
CA THR A 341 -6.19 -8.30 -27.08
C THR A 341 -4.68 -8.48 -26.85
N ARG A 342 -4.16 -9.69 -27.09
CA ARG A 342 -2.74 -10.03 -26.98
C ARG A 342 -2.24 -9.92 -25.53
N ASP A 343 -1.08 -9.32 -25.32
CA ASP A 343 -0.43 -9.21 -24.01
C ASP A 343 -1.22 -8.26 -23.09
N VAL A 344 -1.71 -8.81 -21.98
CA VAL A 344 -2.47 -8.08 -20.94
C VAL A 344 -1.67 -7.86 -19.66
N GLY A 345 -0.37 -8.16 -19.66
CA GLY A 345 0.50 -8.02 -18.49
C GLY A 345 1.10 -9.34 -18.02
N PRO A 346 1.85 -9.31 -16.90
CA PRO A 346 2.64 -10.45 -16.43
C PRO A 346 1.76 -11.66 -16.06
N LEU A 347 2.27 -12.87 -16.28
CA LEU A 347 1.52 -14.12 -16.08
C LEU A 347 1.18 -14.38 -14.61
N PHE A 348 2.01 -13.95 -13.67
CA PHE A 348 1.74 -14.10 -12.23
C PHE A 348 0.52 -13.27 -11.75
N ARG A 349 0.00 -12.37 -12.59
CA ARG A 349 -1.29 -11.71 -12.41
C ARG A 349 -2.41 -12.51 -13.07
N GLU A 350 -2.60 -13.77 -12.64
CA GLU A 350 -3.54 -14.72 -13.28
C GLU A 350 -4.94 -14.14 -13.50
N LYS A 351 -5.42 -13.32 -12.57
CA LYS A 351 -6.76 -12.73 -12.62
C LYS A 351 -7.02 -11.90 -13.88
N ALA A 352 -6.04 -11.13 -14.35
CA ALA A 352 -6.17 -10.33 -15.57
C ALA A 352 -6.31 -11.23 -16.81
N HIS A 353 -5.53 -12.31 -16.87
CA HIS A 353 -5.58 -13.31 -17.94
C HIS A 353 -6.90 -14.08 -17.94
N THR A 354 -7.34 -14.55 -16.76
CA THR A 354 -8.61 -15.27 -16.60
C THR A 354 -9.81 -14.41 -17.00
N LEU A 355 -9.87 -13.14 -16.54
CA LEU A 355 -10.95 -12.23 -16.92
C LEU A 355 -10.89 -11.85 -18.40
N THR A 356 -9.70 -11.65 -18.97
CA THR A 356 -9.56 -11.38 -20.41
C THR A 356 -10.06 -12.55 -21.24
N LYS A 357 -9.75 -13.79 -20.83
CA LYS A 357 -10.25 -15.00 -21.48
C LYS A 357 -11.77 -15.10 -21.36
N TYR A 358 -12.32 -14.93 -20.16
CA TYR A 358 -13.77 -14.93 -19.92
C TYR A 358 -14.50 -13.90 -20.80
N ILE A 359 -13.98 -12.67 -20.89
CA ILE A 359 -14.57 -11.61 -21.73
C ILE A 359 -14.45 -11.96 -23.22
N LYS A 360 -13.33 -12.57 -23.64
CA LYS A 360 -13.09 -12.97 -25.03
C LYS A 360 -14.01 -14.12 -25.46
N ASP A 361 -14.18 -15.11 -24.60
CA ASP A 361 -15.08 -16.25 -24.85
C ASP A 361 -16.55 -15.78 -24.89
N ALA A 362 -16.83 -14.60 -24.34
CA ALA A 362 -18.12 -13.91 -24.37
C ALA A 362 -19.30 -14.83 -24.03
N PRO A 363 -19.26 -15.53 -22.88
CA PRO A 363 -20.33 -16.42 -22.49
C PRO A 363 -21.61 -15.61 -22.22
N SER A 364 -22.77 -16.27 -22.24
CA SER A 364 -24.06 -15.60 -22.13
C SER A 364 -24.16 -14.77 -20.86
N GLU A 365 -23.63 -15.25 -19.73
CA GLU A 365 -23.61 -14.52 -18.46
C GLU A 365 -22.91 -13.16 -18.57
N PHE A 366 -21.90 -13.05 -19.44
CA PHE A 366 -21.22 -11.79 -19.72
C PHE A 366 -22.01 -10.93 -20.69
N THR A 367 -22.43 -11.48 -21.83
CA THR A 367 -23.12 -10.73 -22.89
C THR A 367 -24.51 -10.26 -22.47
N ASN A 368 -25.11 -10.90 -21.48
CA ASN A 368 -26.38 -10.51 -20.88
C ASN A 368 -26.28 -9.23 -20.03
N ILE A 369 -25.07 -8.84 -19.61
CA ILE A 369 -24.83 -7.68 -18.74
C ILE A 369 -24.04 -6.60 -19.48
N PHE A 370 -23.12 -6.99 -20.37
CA PHE A 370 -22.22 -6.08 -21.05
C PHE A 370 -22.30 -6.26 -22.56
N ARG A 371 -22.40 -5.13 -23.26
CA ARG A 371 -22.23 -5.07 -24.71
C ARG A 371 -20.91 -4.41 -25.06
N LYS A 372 -20.34 -4.84 -26.19
CA LYS A 372 -19.21 -4.13 -26.80
C LYS A 372 -19.66 -2.72 -27.19
N PHE A 373 -18.91 -1.71 -26.77
CA PHE A 373 -19.27 -0.31 -26.97
C PHE A 373 -18.38 0.38 -28.00
N ARG A 374 -17.05 0.32 -27.80
CA ARG A 374 -16.07 0.95 -28.70
C ARG A 374 -14.76 0.16 -28.72
N GLU A 375 -14.00 0.32 -29.80
CA GLU A 375 -12.69 -0.29 -29.97
C GLU A 375 -11.67 0.75 -30.43
N PHE A 376 -10.41 0.57 -30.01
CA PHE A 376 -9.28 1.42 -30.35
C PHE A 376 -8.10 0.56 -30.76
N LYS A 377 -7.46 0.90 -31.89
CA LYS A 377 -6.18 0.28 -32.26
C LYS A 377 -5.07 0.85 -31.39
N LEU A 378 -4.28 -0.05 -30.80
CA LEU A 378 -3.16 0.28 -29.93
C LEU A 378 -1.82 0.18 -30.68
N PRO A 379 -0.77 0.88 -30.20
CA PRO A 379 0.55 0.91 -30.85
C PRO A 379 1.22 -0.46 -31.02
N ASP A 380 0.97 -1.40 -30.12
CA ASP A 380 1.48 -2.79 -30.17
C ASP A 380 0.70 -3.70 -31.15
N GLY A 381 -0.19 -3.12 -31.96
CA GLY A 381 -1.08 -3.82 -32.88
C GLY A 381 -2.21 -4.60 -32.20
N SER A 382 -2.34 -4.51 -30.87
CA SER A 382 -3.52 -4.99 -30.16
C SER A 382 -4.72 -4.04 -30.37
N THR A 383 -5.90 -4.49 -29.94
CA THR A 383 -7.11 -3.67 -29.93
C THR A 383 -7.60 -3.54 -28.49
N ALA A 384 -7.71 -2.31 -27.99
CA ALA A 384 -8.42 -2.02 -26.76
C ALA A 384 -9.93 -2.04 -27.03
N THR A 385 -10.70 -2.68 -26.16
CA THR A 385 -12.15 -2.78 -26.26
C THR A 385 -12.77 -2.23 -25.00
N ILE A 386 -13.71 -1.30 -25.17
CA ILE A 386 -14.60 -0.82 -24.11
C ILE A 386 -15.88 -1.64 -24.21
N TYR A 387 -16.26 -2.29 -23.12
CA TYR A 387 -17.60 -2.84 -22.92
C TYR A 387 -18.37 -1.90 -22.00
N LYS A 388 -19.64 -1.65 -22.35
CA LYS A 388 -20.57 -0.84 -21.55
C LYS A 388 -21.64 -1.77 -21.00
N ARG A 389 -22.02 -1.56 -19.75
CA ARG A 389 -23.16 -2.24 -19.13
C ARG A 389 -24.43 -1.93 -19.93
N ASP A 390 -25.09 -2.97 -20.38
CA ASP A 390 -26.38 -2.95 -21.06
C ASP A 390 -27.06 -4.30 -20.76
N ILE A 391 -27.89 -4.31 -19.71
CA ILE A 391 -28.49 -5.54 -19.21
C ILE A 391 -29.64 -5.93 -20.13
N VAL A 392 -29.56 -7.12 -20.72
CA VAL A 392 -30.62 -7.68 -21.56
C VAL A 392 -31.82 -8.03 -20.67
N PRO A 393 -33.05 -7.60 -21.05
CA PRO A 393 -34.25 -7.96 -20.30
C PRO A 393 -34.46 -9.48 -20.24
N LEU A 394 -34.86 -9.98 -19.08
CA LEU A 394 -35.14 -11.38 -18.88
C LEU A 394 -36.43 -11.80 -19.62
N SER A 395 -36.31 -12.74 -20.54
CA SER A 395 -37.44 -13.22 -21.35
C SER A 395 -38.19 -14.39 -20.70
N GLY A 396 -39.49 -14.50 -20.95
CA GLY A 396 -40.31 -15.64 -20.52
C GLY A 396 -40.78 -15.58 -19.07
N VAL A 397 -40.72 -14.41 -18.44
CA VAL A 397 -41.26 -14.11 -17.11
C VAL A 397 -41.89 -12.72 -17.13
N THR A 398 -42.85 -12.47 -16.23
CA THR A 398 -43.43 -11.14 -16.01
C THR A 398 -42.63 -10.35 -14.97
N ALA A 399 -42.85 -9.04 -14.89
CA ALA A 399 -42.23 -8.21 -13.86
C ALA A 399 -42.62 -8.66 -12.45
N GLN A 400 -43.86 -9.14 -12.26
CA GLN A 400 -44.33 -9.67 -10.98
C GLN A 400 -43.60 -10.95 -10.59
N ASP A 401 -43.38 -11.87 -11.55
CA ASP A 401 -42.59 -13.10 -11.30
C ASP A 401 -41.17 -12.76 -10.82
N VAL A 402 -40.55 -11.71 -11.38
CA VAL A 402 -39.23 -11.24 -10.96
C VAL A 402 -39.25 -10.71 -9.53
N ILE A 403 -40.26 -9.91 -9.17
CA ILE A 403 -40.41 -9.38 -7.80
C ILE A 403 -40.55 -10.53 -6.80
N ASP A 404 -41.36 -11.54 -7.14
CA ASP A 404 -41.59 -12.69 -6.27
C ASP A 404 -40.34 -13.57 -6.15
N MET A 405 -39.60 -13.80 -7.23
CA MET A 405 -38.29 -14.47 -7.20
C MET A 405 -37.28 -13.74 -6.31
N ILE A 406 -37.20 -12.41 -6.39
CA ILE A 406 -36.30 -11.62 -5.52
C ILE A 406 -36.73 -11.74 -4.06
N ARG A 407 -38.03 -11.64 -3.78
CA ARG A 407 -38.54 -11.76 -2.40
C ARG A 407 -38.17 -13.13 -1.82
N GLU A 408 -38.44 -14.21 -2.53
CA GLU A 408 -38.15 -15.58 -2.09
C GLU A 408 -36.65 -15.78 -1.83
N GLU A 409 -35.79 -15.36 -2.76
CA GLU A 409 -34.34 -15.52 -2.61
C GLU A 409 -33.75 -14.60 -1.53
N MET A 410 -34.28 -13.38 -1.37
CA MET A 410 -33.88 -12.51 -0.27
C MET A 410 -34.31 -13.07 1.09
N GLU A 411 -35.50 -13.67 1.21
CA GLU A 411 -35.92 -14.36 2.44
C GLU A 411 -34.98 -15.51 2.78
N LYS A 412 -34.58 -16.33 1.79
CA LYS A 412 -33.57 -17.38 1.97
C LYS A 412 -32.24 -16.82 2.43
N ILE A 413 -31.75 -15.73 1.84
CA ILE A 413 -30.49 -15.09 2.25
C ILE A 413 -30.62 -14.50 3.65
N LEU A 414 -31.69 -13.76 3.94
CA LEU A 414 -31.92 -13.15 5.25
C LEU A 414 -32.01 -14.21 6.35
N SER A 415 -32.56 -15.40 6.09
CA SER A 415 -32.56 -16.50 7.06
C SER A 415 -31.15 -16.95 7.51
N GLN A 416 -30.11 -16.66 6.71
CA GLN A 416 -28.72 -16.94 7.05
C GLN A 416 -28.12 -15.86 7.97
N PHE A 417 -28.71 -14.67 7.98
CA PHE A 417 -28.21 -13.50 8.72
C PHE A 417 -29.14 -13.04 9.85
N VAL A 418 -30.37 -13.53 9.87
CA VAL A 418 -31.46 -13.07 10.74
C VAL A 418 -32.14 -14.28 11.35
N LYS A 419 -32.24 -14.30 12.69
CA LYS A 419 -33.01 -15.27 13.49
C LYS A 419 -33.93 -14.52 14.45
N ASP A 420 -34.89 -15.24 15.03
CA ASP A 420 -35.77 -14.75 16.13
C ASP A 420 -36.32 -13.34 15.86
N HIS A 421 -36.97 -13.18 14.71
CA HIS A 421 -37.44 -11.89 14.21
C HIS A 421 -38.94 -11.67 14.42
N GLU A 422 -39.34 -10.42 14.61
CA GLU A 422 -40.71 -9.95 14.72
C GLU A 422 -41.03 -8.98 13.57
N GLY A 423 -41.98 -9.36 12.72
CA GLY A 423 -42.43 -8.52 11.59
C GLY A 423 -41.34 -8.25 10.55
N LEU A 424 -40.53 -9.27 10.20
CA LEU A 424 -39.60 -9.18 9.08
C LEU A 424 -40.38 -9.11 7.77
N GLU A 425 -40.23 -8.02 7.04
CA GLU A 425 -40.93 -7.76 5.79
C GLU A 425 -39.96 -7.21 4.74
N ILE A 426 -40.20 -7.58 3.48
CA ILE A 426 -39.45 -7.10 2.32
C ILE A 426 -40.41 -6.40 1.38
N GLN A 427 -40.25 -5.09 1.23
CA GLN A 427 -40.99 -4.27 0.28
C GLN A 427 -40.11 -3.98 -0.93
N ILE A 428 -40.65 -4.20 -2.13
CA ILE A 428 -39.95 -3.95 -3.40
C ILE A 428 -40.78 -2.95 -4.21
N ILE A 429 -40.17 -1.85 -4.60
CA ILE A 429 -40.79 -0.79 -5.42
C ILE A 429 -40.08 -0.77 -6.78
N PRO A 430 -40.74 -1.25 -7.86
CA PRO A 430 -40.16 -1.23 -9.20
C PRO A 430 -40.21 0.16 -9.84
N TYR A 431 -39.42 0.38 -10.89
CA TYR A 431 -39.57 1.56 -11.78
C TYR A 431 -40.71 1.40 -12.79
N GLY A 432 -40.97 0.16 -13.22
CA GLY A 432 -41.93 -0.22 -14.27
C GLY A 432 -41.53 -1.58 -14.85
N ASP A 433 -42.37 -2.17 -15.69
CA ASP A 433 -42.18 -3.55 -16.15
C ASP A 433 -40.87 -3.76 -16.93
N GLU A 434 -40.55 -2.87 -17.87
CA GLU A 434 -39.33 -2.98 -18.69
C GLU A 434 -38.06 -2.96 -17.82
N GLU A 435 -37.97 -2.00 -16.89
CA GLU A 435 -36.82 -1.86 -16.00
C GLU A 435 -36.74 -3.01 -14.99
N THR A 436 -37.89 -3.51 -14.53
CA THR A 436 -37.96 -4.68 -13.64
C THR A 436 -37.43 -5.93 -14.34
N LEU A 437 -37.76 -6.12 -15.62
CA LEU A 437 -37.22 -7.22 -16.43
C LEU A 437 -35.72 -7.06 -16.73
N ARG A 438 -35.14 -5.87 -16.56
CA ARG A 438 -33.68 -5.65 -16.57
C ARG A 438 -33.05 -5.75 -15.17
N GLY A 439 -33.85 -6.11 -14.17
CA GLY A 439 -33.42 -6.29 -12.77
C GLY A 439 -33.28 -5.00 -11.99
N ARG A 440 -33.93 -3.91 -12.42
CA ARG A 440 -33.80 -2.60 -11.78
C ARG A 440 -35.02 -2.23 -10.94
N PHE A 441 -34.73 -1.76 -9.72
CA PHE A 441 -35.73 -1.40 -8.74
C PHE A 441 -35.44 -0.02 -8.19
N LYS A 442 -36.51 0.76 -8.00
CA LYS A 442 -36.42 2.09 -7.40
C LYS A 442 -35.99 1.99 -5.94
N GLU A 443 -36.58 1.03 -5.24
CA GLU A 443 -36.33 0.82 -3.82
C GLU A 443 -36.56 -0.65 -3.43
N ILE A 444 -35.69 -1.19 -2.59
CA ILE A 444 -35.96 -2.40 -1.82
C ILE A 444 -35.79 -2.03 -0.34
N THR A 445 -36.82 -2.29 0.46
CA THR A 445 -36.83 -2.00 1.89
C THR A 445 -36.97 -3.28 2.67
N VAL A 446 -36.02 -3.55 3.57
CA VAL A 446 -36.09 -4.63 4.55
C VAL A 446 -36.40 -4.01 5.90
N PHE A 447 -37.51 -4.41 6.51
CA PHE A 447 -37.96 -3.91 7.81
C PHE A 447 -38.14 -5.07 8.79
N ALA A 448 -37.78 -4.86 10.06
CA ALA A 448 -38.17 -5.74 11.16
C ALA A 448 -38.29 -4.93 12.45
N LYS A 449 -39.31 -5.21 13.26
CA LYS A 449 -39.47 -4.56 14.58
C LYS A 449 -38.35 -4.97 15.53
N LYS A 450 -37.96 -6.24 15.48
CA LYS A 450 -36.89 -6.81 16.26
C LYS A 450 -36.33 -8.02 15.53
N ALA A 451 -35.02 -8.19 15.52
CA ALA A 451 -34.42 -9.42 15.02
C ALA A 451 -33.03 -9.66 15.61
N MET A 452 -32.64 -10.92 15.71
CA MET A 452 -31.27 -11.29 16.02
C MET A 452 -30.45 -11.29 14.72
N VAL A 453 -29.52 -10.34 14.58
CA VAL A 453 -28.71 -10.13 13.37
C VAL A 453 -27.29 -10.65 13.59
N GLY A 454 -26.79 -11.48 12.69
CA GLY A 454 -25.49 -12.16 12.80
C GLY A 454 -25.06 -12.82 11.49
N ASP A 455 -23.90 -13.49 11.47
CA ASP A 455 -23.44 -14.29 10.32
C ASP A 455 -23.55 -15.78 10.63
N TYR A 456 -24.79 -16.28 10.73
CA TYR A 456 -25.07 -17.65 11.17
C TYR A 456 -24.62 -18.72 10.18
N LYS A 457 -24.23 -18.32 8.97
CA LYS A 457 -23.61 -19.21 7.98
C LYS A 457 -22.20 -19.61 8.39
N HIS A 458 -21.42 -18.68 8.91
CA HIS A 458 -20.01 -18.90 9.23
C HIS A 458 -19.76 -19.06 10.73
N LYS A 459 -20.57 -18.40 11.57
CA LYS A 459 -20.43 -18.46 13.02
C LYS A 459 -21.79 -18.23 13.68
N ASP A 460 -22.15 -19.06 14.65
CA ASP A 460 -23.34 -18.80 15.46
C ASP A 460 -23.11 -17.62 16.42
N ALA A 461 -23.11 -16.41 15.88
CA ALA A 461 -22.84 -15.15 16.57
C ALA A 461 -23.77 -14.08 16.01
N GLY A 462 -24.60 -13.48 16.87
CA GLY A 462 -25.48 -12.39 16.50
C GLY A 462 -25.98 -11.62 17.71
N MET A 463 -26.61 -10.48 17.44
CA MET A 463 -27.05 -9.51 18.43
C MET A 463 -28.47 -9.07 18.08
N PHE A 464 -29.32 -8.87 19.07
CA PHE A 464 -30.63 -8.28 18.82
C PHE A 464 -30.51 -6.82 18.40
N VAL A 465 -31.22 -6.47 17.34
CA VAL A 465 -31.40 -5.11 16.84
C VAL A 465 -32.90 -4.87 16.71
N ASN A 466 -33.36 -3.69 17.12
CA ASN A 466 -34.76 -3.27 17.12
C ASN A 466 -34.98 -2.17 16.09
N ASP A 467 -36.21 -2.00 15.63
CA ASP A 467 -36.62 -1.01 14.63
C ASP A 467 -35.69 -0.98 13.40
N ILE A 468 -35.37 -2.19 12.91
CA ILE A 468 -34.45 -2.39 11.78
C ILE A 468 -35.14 -1.90 10.51
N LYS A 469 -34.48 -1.00 9.80
CA LYS A 469 -34.88 -0.62 8.45
C LYS A 469 -33.64 -0.46 7.58
N PHE A 470 -33.59 -1.19 6.47
CA PHE A 470 -32.58 -1.02 5.44
C PHE A 470 -33.27 -0.65 4.15
N ILE A 471 -33.01 0.56 3.65
CA ILE A 471 -33.55 1.04 2.38
C ILE A 471 -32.43 1.04 1.35
N PHE A 472 -32.62 0.27 0.28
CA PHE A 472 -31.70 0.18 -0.86
C PHE A 472 -32.31 0.94 -2.03
N HIS A 473 -31.74 2.08 -2.40
CA HIS A 473 -32.22 2.92 -3.50
C HIS A 473 -31.47 2.66 -4.80
N ASP A 474 -32.22 2.64 -5.91
CA ASP A 474 -31.71 2.44 -7.28
C ASP A 474 -30.77 1.22 -7.34
N ILE A 475 -31.36 0.06 -7.07
CA ILE A 475 -30.67 -1.23 -7.00
C ILE A 475 -30.88 -1.99 -8.31
N THR A 476 -29.81 -2.61 -8.79
CA THR A 476 -29.83 -3.49 -9.96
C THR A 476 -29.35 -4.88 -9.56
N VAL A 477 -30.19 -5.89 -9.75
CA VAL A 477 -29.95 -7.29 -9.43
C VAL A 477 -29.69 -8.08 -10.71
N ASN A 478 -28.74 -9.01 -10.68
CA ASN A 478 -28.48 -9.91 -11.79
C ASN A 478 -29.59 -10.98 -11.88
N LEU A 479 -30.55 -10.77 -12.77
CA LEU A 479 -31.67 -11.69 -12.93
C LEU A 479 -31.28 -13.07 -13.48
N TYR A 480 -30.16 -13.16 -14.20
CA TYR A 480 -29.66 -14.44 -14.71
C TYR A 480 -29.07 -15.29 -13.58
N LYS A 481 -28.43 -14.66 -12.59
CA LYS A 481 -28.02 -15.33 -11.34
C LYS A 481 -29.19 -15.60 -10.41
N LEU A 482 -30.20 -14.73 -10.40
CA LEU A 482 -31.41 -14.95 -9.63
C LEU A 482 -32.12 -16.25 -10.05
N ARG A 483 -32.18 -16.54 -11.36
CA ARG A 483 -32.71 -17.83 -11.88
C ARG A 483 -31.93 -19.06 -11.40
N GLU A 484 -30.67 -18.90 -11.04
CA GLU A 484 -29.84 -19.95 -10.44
C GLU A 484 -29.99 -20.03 -8.91
N GLY A 485 -30.92 -19.27 -8.31
CA GLY A 485 -31.10 -19.18 -6.85
C GLY A 485 -30.00 -18.35 -6.17
N LYS A 486 -29.47 -17.32 -6.84
CA LYS A 486 -28.41 -16.45 -6.30
C LYS A 486 -28.73 -14.98 -6.52
N VAL A 487 -28.75 -14.20 -5.43
CA VAL A 487 -28.85 -12.74 -5.52
C VAL A 487 -27.44 -12.17 -5.67
N GLU A 488 -27.16 -11.58 -6.84
CA GLU A 488 -25.94 -10.83 -7.11
C GLU A 488 -26.32 -9.38 -7.45
N VAL A 489 -25.78 -8.42 -6.69
CA VAL A 489 -26.07 -6.98 -6.88
C VAL A 489 -25.08 -6.38 -7.87
N ILE A 490 -25.58 -5.94 -9.03
CA ILE A 490 -24.79 -5.35 -10.11
C ILE A 490 -24.46 -3.89 -9.81
N SER A 491 -25.39 -3.13 -9.25
CA SER A 491 -25.18 -1.75 -8.80
C SER A 491 -26.19 -1.37 -7.73
N LEU A 492 -25.80 -0.38 -6.93
CA LEU A 492 -26.58 0.16 -5.84
C LEU A 492 -26.14 1.59 -5.62
N LYS A 493 -27.07 2.54 -5.74
CA LYS A 493 -26.73 3.96 -5.61
C LYS A 493 -26.55 4.35 -4.15
N GLU A 494 -27.54 4.01 -3.33
CA GLU A 494 -27.63 4.49 -1.96
C GLU A 494 -28.24 3.44 -1.02
N VAL A 495 -27.71 3.37 0.21
CA VAL A 495 -28.23 2.54 1.30
C VAL A 495 -28.47 3.40 2.53
N VAL A 496 -29.66 3.32 3.09
CA VAL A 496 -30.05 4.03 4.31
C VAL A 496 -30.35 2.99 5.40
N PRO A 497 -29.36 2.66 6.25
CA PRO A 497 -29.58 1.77 7.39
C PRO A 497 -30.07 2.56 8.61
N SER A 498 -31.08 2.03 9.30
CA SER A 498 -31.49 2.49 10.63
C SER A 498 -31.76 1.31 11.56
N GLY A 499 -31.57 1.54 12.85
CA GLY A 499 -31.85 0.54 13.87
C GLY A 499 -31.45 0.97 15.26
N MET A 500 -31.91 0.20 16.24
CA MET A 500 -31.70 0.44 17.66
C MET A 500 -31.03 -0.76 18.32
N ILE A 501 -29.94 -0.51 19.04
CA ILE A 501 -29.19 -1.52 19.78
C ILE A 501 -29.27 -1.16 21.26
N TYR A 502 -29.82 -2.04 22.08
CA TYR A 502 -29.83 -1.85 23.54
C TYR A 502 -28.48 -2.20 24.14
N ALA A 503 -28.11 -1.52 25.24
CA ALA A 503 -26.86 -1.78 25.93
C ALA A 503 -26.73 -3.24 26.39
N GLU A 504 -27.84 -3.84 26.81
CA GLU A 504 -27.92 -5.23 27.26
C GLU A 504 -27.66 -6.23 26.12
N ASP A 505 -28.19 -5.97 24.92
CA ASP A 505 -27.96 -6.83 23.75
C ASP A 505 -26.51 -6.76 23.28
N LEU A 506 -25.93 -5.55 23.28
CA LEU A 506 -24.51 -5.35 23.00
C LEU A 506 -23.62 -6.05 24.04
N ARG A 507 -23.99 -6.01 25.33
CA ARG A 507 -23.27 -6.70 26.41
C ARG A 507 -23.26 -8.21 26.18
N LYS A 508 -24.43 -8.82 25.94
CA LYS A 508 -24.55 -10.26 25.65
C LYS A 508 -23.75 -10.68 24.43
N PHE A 509 -23.78 -9.87 23.37
CA PHE A 509 -22.98 -10.11 22.17
C PHE A 509 -21.48 -10.12 22.49
N LEU A 510 -20.98 -9.10 23.20
CA LEU A 510 -19.56 -9.04 23.56
C LEU A 510 -19.16 -10.17 24.51
N GLU A 511 -20.00 -10.59 25.45
CA GLU A 511 -19.71 -11.73 26.34
C GLU A 511 -19.49 -13.05 25.59
N LYS A 512 -20.21 -13.24 24.47
CA LYS A 512 -20.04 -14.41 23.60
C LYS A 512 -18.81 -14.28 22.69
N GLU A 513 -18.55 -13.08 22.18
CA GLU A 513 -17.65 -12.88 21.05
C GLU A 513 -16.25 -12.37 21.41
N ALA A 514 -16.13 -11.58 22.48
CA ALA A 514 -14.89 -10.96 22.88
C ALA A 514 -13.97 -11.95 23.62
N LYS A 515 -13.22 -12.75 22.85
CA LYS A 515 -12.26 -13.72 23.40
C LYS A 515 -11.26 -13.03 24.33
N GLY A 516 -11.14 -13.55 25.54
CA GLY A 516 -10.21 -13.04 26.54
C GLY A 516 -10.71 -11.80 27.28
N ILE A 517 -11.99 -11.46 27.15
CA ILE A 517 -12.64 -10.41 27.93
C ILE A 517 -13.73 -11.05 28.80
N LYS A 518 -13.75 -10.73 30.10
CA LYS A 518 -14.74 -11.23 31.08
C LYS A 518 -15.36 -10.06 31.86
N ASN A 519 -16.44 -10.32 32.60
CA ASN A 519 -17.11 -9.32 33.46
C ASN A 519 -17.45 -8.02 32.70
N ILE A 520 -18.00 -8.17 31.49
CA ILE A 520 -18.30 -7.05 30.61
C ILE A 520 -19.54 -6.32 31.14
N ASN A 521 -19.40 -5.02 31.35
CA ASN A 521 -20.50 -4.15 31.71
C ASN A 521 -20.55 -2.99 30.72
N ILE A 522 -21.74 -2.70 30.20
CA ILE A 522 -21.97 -1.64 29.23
C ILE A 522 -23.11 -0.78 29.71
N HIS A 523 -22.85 0.52 29.78
CA HIS A 523 -23.87 1.53 30.10
C HIS A 523 -23.83 2.62 29.05
N PHE A 524 -25.01 3.06 28.63
CA PHE A 524 -25.15 4.18 27.73
C PHE A 524 -25.55 5.42 28.52
N ASN A 525 -24.89 6.55 28.26
CA ASN A 525 -25.16 7.80 28.95
C ASN A 525 -24.95 8.96 28.00
N LYS A 526 -26.04 9.55 27.51
CA LYS A 526 -26.10 10.81 26.73
C LYS A 526 -24.90 10.97 25.77
N ASN A 527 -24.89 10.21 24.67
CA ASN A 527 -23.83 10.17 23.65
C ASN A 527 -22.50 9.52 24.05
N ILE A 528 -22.40 8.89 25.23
CA ILE A 528 -21.19 8.18 25.67
C ILE A 528 -21.53 6.71 25.99
N ILE A 529 -20.70 5.80 25.50
CA ILE A 529 -20.67 4.39 25.87
C ILE A 529 -19.62 4.20 26.97
N HIS A 530 -20.07 3.71 28.12
CA HIS A 530 -19.23 3.29 29.23
C HIS A 530 -19.07 1.78 29.16
N LEU A 531 -17.85 1.32 28.92
CA LEU A 531 -17.48 -0.09 28.91
C LEU A 531 -16.55 -0.36 30.09
N SER A 532 -16.85 -1.36 30.91
CA SER A 532 -15.87 -1.92 31.86
C SER A 532 -15.76 -3.43 31.69
N ALA A 533 -14.56 -3.96 31.70
CA ALA A 533 -14.33 -5.39 31.53
C ALA A 533 -12.96 -5.83 32.06
N ASP A 534 -12.77 -7.14 32.21
CA ASP A 534 -11.50 -7.76 32.61
C ASP A 534 -10.82 -8.43 31.42
N LEU A 535 -9.59 -8.02 31.11
CA LEU A 535 -8.74 -8.57 30.05
C LEU A 535 -7.90 -9.73 30.58
N ASN A 536 -8.19 -10.96 30.13
CA ASN A 536 -7.41 -12.19 30.35
C ASN A 536 -6.96 -12.42 31.81
N HIS A 537 -7.75 -12.01 32.82
CA HIS A 537 -7.39 -12.05 34.25
C HIS A 537 -6.20 -11.17 34.69
N TYR A 538 -5.58 -10.42 33.78
CA TYR A 538 -4.39 -9.62 34.08
C TYR A 538 -4.71 -8.15 34.31
N ALA A 539 -5.78 -7.61 33.70
CA ALA A 539 -6.08 -6.19 33.76
C ALA A 539 -7.58 -5.89 33.78
N ASN A 540 -7.99 -4.96 34.63
CA ASN A 540 -9.28 -4.28 34.50
C ASN A 540 -9.17 -3.16 33.46
N LEU A 541 -10.18 -3.04 32.60
CA LEU A 541 -10.35 -2.03 31.58
C LEU A 541 -11.61 -1.23 31.91
N GLN A 542 -11.52 0.10 31.90
CA GLN A 542 -12.67 1.00 31.89
C GLN A 542 -12.47 2.00 30.75
N MET A 543 -13.42 2.06 29.83
CA MET A 543 -13.37 2.94 28.68
C MET A 543 -14.66 3.73 28.55
N LYS A 544 -14.53 5.04 28.34
CA LYS A 544 -15.62 5.93 27.95
C LYS A 544 -15.34 6.42 26.54
N PHE A 545 -16.25 6.17 25.62
CA PHE A 545 -16.06 6.52 24.22
C PHE A 545 -17.38 6.83 23.55
N ARG A 546 -17.30 7.47 22.38
CA ARG A 546 -18.46 7.81 21.57
C ARG A 546 -18.18 7.58 20.08
N PRO A 547 -19.18 7.16 19.31
CA PRO A 547 -19.08 7.16 17.86
C PRO A 547 -18.97 8.60 17.35
N THR A 548 -18.23 8.80 16.27
CA THR A 548 -18.16 10.08 15.58
C THR A 548 -18.43 9.86 14.10
N VAL A 549 -19.32 10.65 13.52
CA VAL A 549 -19.57 10.66 12.08
C VAL A 549 -18.85 11.87 11.49
N THR A 550 -17.97 11.63 10.54
CA THR A 550 -17.25 12.70 9.82
C THR A 550 -18.13 13.32 8.73
N PRO A 551 -17.81 14.53 8.22
CA PRO A 551 -18.52 15.12 7.09
C PRO A 551 -18.53 14.23 5.84
N GLU A 552 -17.52 13.39 5.67
CA GLU A 552 -17.40 12.39 4.59
C GLU A 552 -18.20 11.11 4.87
N ASN A 553 -19.00 11.07 5.93
CA ASN A 553 -19.80 9.93 6.38
C ASN A 553 -19.01 8.69 6.83
N ASN A 554 -17.77 8.87 7.29
CA ASN A 554 -17.02 7.80 7.96
C ASN A 554 -17.41 7.71 9.44
N ILE A 555 -17.58 6.48 9.96
CA ILE A 555 -17.83 6.23 11.40
C ILE A 555 -16.50 5.93 12.09
N GLY A 556 -16.09 6.82 12.99
CA GLY A 556 -14.94 6.66 13.88
C GLY A 556 -15.35 6.50 15.34
N ILE A 557 -14.35 6.36 16.21
CA ILE A 557 -14.53 6.29 17.66
C ILE A 557 -13.66 7.34 18.32
N LYS A 558 -14.25 8.13 19.22
CA LYS A 558 -13.53 9.06 20.09
C LYS A 558 -13.56 8.56 21.53
N VAL A 559 -12.39 8.42 22.13
CA VAL A 559 -12.22 8.00 23.53
C VAL A 559 -12.19 9.24 24.41
N ASP A 560 -13.12 9.35 25.36
CA ASP A 560 -13.19 10.44 26.32
C ASP A 560 -12.47 10.08 27.64
N GLY A 561 -12.32 8.78 27.96
CA GLY A 561 -11.53 8.32 29.10
C GLY A 561 -11.15 6.84 29.00
N LEU A 562 -9.96 6.50 29.48
CA LEU A 562 -9.46 5.13 29.52
C LEU A 562 -8.70 4.88 30.82
N THR A 563 -9.02 3.79 31.50
CA THR A 563 -8.28 3.30 32.67
C THR A 563 -7.96 1.83 32.41
N MET A 564 -6.69 1.45 32.59
CA MET A 564 -6.25 0.06 32.48
C MET A 564 -5.33 -0.26 33.66
N LEU A 565 -5.50 -1.41 34.32
CA LEU A 565 -4.73 -1.75 35.54
C LEU A 565 -4.89 -0.69 36.65
N SER A 566 -6.07 -0.08 36.75
CA SER A 566 -6.34 1.06 37.64
C SER A 566 -5.47 2.30 37.38
N LEU A 567 -4.71 2.34 36.29
CA LEU A 567 -3.94 3.49 35.86
C LEU A 567 -4.71 4.26 34.78
N PRO A 568 -4.97 5.57 34.97
CA PRO A 568 -5.60 6.38 33.93
C PRO A 568 -4.63 6.51 32.74
N ILE A 569 -5.09 6.08 31.57
CA ILE A 569 -4.39 6.30 30.30
C ILE A 569 -4.91 7.60 29.70
N PRO A 570 -4.04 8.57 29.37
CA PRO A 570 -4.47 9.80 28.73
C PRO A 570 -5.23 9.52 27.43
N SER A 571 -6.49 9.98 27.36
CA SER A 571 -7.39 9.72 26.23
C SER A 571 -6.85 10.26 24.91
N PHE A 572 -6.02 11.31 24.94
CA PHE A 572 -5.37 11.84 23.74
C PHE A 572 -4.48 10.80 23.03
N ILE A 573 -3.84 9.88 23.77
CA ILE A 573 -2.99 8.83 23.18
C ILE A 573 -3.85 7.88 22.35
N MET A 574 -5.00 7.47 22.89
CA MET A 574 -5.93 6.60 22.17
C MET A 574 -6.56 7.31 20.98
N ASN A 575 -6.97 8.57 21.15
CA ASN A 575 -7.53 9.35 20.06
C ASN A 575 -6.54 9.55 18.91
N ILE A 576 -5.24 9.66 19.20
CA ILE A 576 -4.18 9.67 18.19
C ILE A 576 -4.12 8.33 17.45
N LEU A 577 -4.13 7.20 18.17
CA LEU A 577 -4.09 5.87 17.56
C LEU A 577 -5.32 5.60 16.69
N LEU A 578 -6.49 6.13 17.09
CA LEU A 578 -7.76 5.94 16.42
C LEU A 578 -8.11 7.04 15.40
N ASN A 579 -7.30 8.10 15.29
CA ASN A 579 -7.62 9.31 14.50
C ASN A 579 -7.96 9.01 13.02
N ASN A 580 -7.41 7.92 12.48
CA ASN A 580 -7.63 7.47 11.11
C ASN A 580 -8.15 6.03 11.02
N VAL A 581 -8.59 5.47 12.15
CA VAL A 581 -9.18 4.14 12.25
C VAL A 581 -10.69 4.32 12.30
N TYR A 582 -11.33 3.94 11.21
CA TYR A 582 -12.77 4.06 11.04
C TYR A 582 -13.38 2.67 11.00
N VAL A 583 -14.48 2.49 11.72
CA VAL A 583 -15.31 1.28 11.70
C VAL A 583 -16.01 1.15 10.35
N PHE A 584 -16.39 2.29 9.77
CA PHE A 584 -16.96 2.37 8.42
C PHE A 584 -16.32 3.53 7.66
N LYS A 585 -15.98 3.27 6.39
CA LYS A 585 -15.37 4.25 5.47
C LYS A 585 -16.18 4.37 4.18
N GLN A 586 -16.67 5.56 3.90
CA GLN A 586 -17.48 5.84 2.72
C GLN A 586 -16.67 5.83 1.43
N ASP A 587 -15.38 6.23 1.47
CA ASP A 587 -14.50 6.35 0.31
C ASP A 587 -14.14 4.99 -0.33
N ILE A 588 -14.16 3.91 0.44
CA ILE A 588 -13.92 2.54 -0.04
C ILE A 588 -15.21 1.77 -0.33
N THR A 589 -16.38 2.33 0.00
CA THR A 589 -17.67 1.67 -0.21
C THR A 589 -18.19 1.99 -1.62
N PRO A 590 -18.62 0.99 -2.41
CA PRO A 590 -18.98 1.21 -3.82
C PRO A 590 -20.35 1.90 -4.01
N CYS A 591 -21.12 2.05 -2.93
CA CYS A 591 -22.39 2.77 -2.90
C CYS A 591 -22.37 3.85 -1.80
N ARG A 592 -23.27 4.83 -1.89
CA ARG A 592 -23.43 5.83 -0.84
C ARG A 592 -24.17 5.19 0.33
N VAL A 593 -23.54 5.07 1.49
CA VAL A 593 -24.27 4.77 2.71
C VAL A 593 -24.68 6.13 3.29
N VAL A 594 -25.93 6.28 3.71
CA VAL A 594 -26.43 7.52 4.34
C VAL A 594 -26.68 7.21 5.80
N LEU A 595 -25.83 7.77 6.66
CA LEU A 595 -25.97 7.71 8.11
C LEU A 595 -26.29 9.13 8.55
N ASN A 596 -27.57 9.40 8.85
CA ASN A 596 -28.01 10.74 9.21
C ASN A 596 -27.41 11.16 10.54
N ASN A 597 -27.47 10.28 11.54
CA ASN A 597 -26.77 10.45 12.81
C ASN A 597 -26.68 9.12 13.58
N ILE A 598 -25.80 9.11 14.59
CA ILE A 598 -25.77 8.07 15.62
C ILE A 598 -25.99 8.76 16.95
N THR A 599 -27.09 8.44 17.62
CA THR A 599 -27.43 8.98 18.95
C THR A 599 -27.35 7.88 19.99
N ILE A 600 -26.86 8.22 21.18
CA ILE A 600 -26.88 7.30 22.32
C ILE A 600 -27.74 7.92 23.41
N GLU A 601 -28.85 7.27 23.69
CA GLU A 601 -29.75 7.59 24.79
C GLU A 601 -29.41 6.70 25.99
N ASN A 602 -30.15 6.80 27.10
CA ASN A 602 -29.77 6.12 28.35
C ASN A 602 -29.78 4.58 28.24
N GLU A 603 -30.56 4.00 27.32
CA GLU A 603 -30.74 2.55 27.21
C GLU A 603 -30.33 1.96 25.85
N TYR A 604 -30.31 2.79 24.81
CA TYR A 604 -30.03 2.33 23.44
C TYR A 604 -29.17 3.29 22.64
N LEU A 605 -28.47 2.72 21.68
CA LEU A 605 -27.82 3.41 20.58
C LEU A 605 -28.75 3.33 19.38
N ARG A 606 -29.08 4.47 18.76
CA ARG A 606 -29.88 4.55 17.54
C ARG A 606 -29.02 5.03 16.38
N ILE A 607 -29.11 4.31 15.28
CA ILE A 607 -28.58 4.70 13.97
C ILE A 607 -29.78 5.19 13.17
N ASN A 608 -29.73 6.44 12.69
CA ASN A 608 -30.77 7.04 11.85
C ASN A 608 -30.27 7.34 10.44
#